data_AF-A0A7C3P616-F1
#
_entry.id   AF-A0A7C3P616-F1
#
_cell.length_a   1.000
_cell.length_b   1.000
_cell.length_c   1.000
_cell.angle_alpha   90.00
_cell.angle_beta   90.00
_cell.angle_gamma   90.00
#
_symmetry.space_group_name_H-M   'P 1'
#
loop_
_entity.id
_entity.type
_entity.pdbx_description
1 polymer ?
#
loop_
_entity_poly.entity_id
_entity_poly.type
_entity_poly.pdbx_seq_one_letter_code
_entity_poly.pdbx_strand_id
1 'polypeptide(L)'
;MRLLRSALSLCAALLAASAVPAAGAEPSRLLLQQERLDGNLRLLATVTETSGRGVEGAEVVFQARTAFGWLKLGGAETDARGKASVDLPAASPYAEVSAQAGEATVVRAEVVLRQNVRGGPATRPGRDVLERLSPQPGFISPYPPVQIVLVAVILGGIWATYAYLVSLLIRIRRTS
;
A
#
# COMPACT_ATOMS: atom_id res chain seq x y z
N MET A 1 73.51 26.44 -22.00
CA MET A 1 72.76 25.17 -21.91
C MET A 1 71.52 25.31 -21.01
N ARG A 2 70.61 26.24 -21.33
CA ARG A 2 69.47 26.64 -20.49
C ARG A 2 68.08 26.32 -21.07
N LEU A 3 68.02 25.57 -22.18
CA LEU A 3 66.79 25.39 -22.97
C LEU A 3 66.12 24.01 -22.83
N LEU A 4 66.59 23.15 -21.91
CA LEU A 4 66.09 21.76 -21.78
C LEU A 4 65.13 21.52 -20.62
N ARG A 5 64.78 22.54 -19.83
CA ARG A 5 63.90 22.38 -18.65
C ARG A 5 62.41 22.63 -18.92
N SER A 6 62.04 23.16 -20.10
CA SER A 6 60.65 23.57 -20.39
C SER A 6 59.77 22.48 -21.01
N ALA A 7 60.31 21.33 -21.42
CA ALA A 7 59.54 20.28 -22.06
C ALA A 7 58.85 19.30 -21.08
N LEU A 8 59.29 19.26 -19.82
CA LEU A 8 58.76 18.31 -18.82
C LEU A 8 57.48 18.79 -18.13
N SER A 9 57.08 20.04 -18.31
CA SER A 9 55.94 20.62 -17.57
C SER A 9 54.60 20.51 -18.30
N LEU A 10 54.57 20.06 -19.56
CA LEU A 10 53.33 20.00 -20.35
C LEU A 10 52.61 18.64 -20.31
N CYS A 11 53.27 17.54 -19.92
CA CYS A 11 52.63 16.22 -19.85
C CYS A 11 51.82 15.96 -18.57
N ALA A 12 51.99 16.78 -17.52
CA ALA A 12 51.25 16.58 -16.26
C ALA A 12 49.85 17.23 -16.23
N ALA A 13 49.51 18.04 -17.24
CA ALA A 13 48.23 18.75 -17.30
C ALA A 13 47.10 17.99 -18.02
N LEU A 14 47.35 16.78 -18.53
CA LEU A 14 46.38 15.99 -19.31
C LEU A 14 45.71 14.84 -18.54
N LEU A 15 45.87 14.76 -17.22
CA LEU A 15 45.26 13.72 -16.37
C LEU A 15 44.10 14.20 -15.49
N ALA A 16 43.62 15.42 -15.68
CA ALA A 16 42.49 15.93 -14.92
C ALA A 16 41.17 15.81 -15.71
N ALA A 17 40.33 14.89 -15.24
CA ALA A 17 38.88 14.96 -15.28
C ALA A 17 38.18 14.81 -16.65
N SER A 18 38.18 13.58 -17.15
CA SER A 18 37.02 13.04 -17.87
C SER A 18 36.40 11.90 -17.07
N ALA A 19 36.01 12.19 -15.81
CA ALA A 19 34.99 11.41 -15.14
C ALA A 19 33.66 11.77 -15.80
N VAL A 20 33.33 11.07 -16.89
CA VAL A 20 32.00 11.11 -17.48
C VAL A 20 31.02 10.75 -16.37
N PRO A 21 30.06 11.62 -15.98
CA PRO A 21 28.99 11.20 -15.11
C PRO A 21 28.27 10.08 -15.87
N ALA A 22 28.18 8.91 -15.25
CA ALA A 22 27.53 7.75 -15.83
C ALA A 22 26.05 8.10 -16.06
N ALA A 23 25.76 8.56 -17.28
CA ALA A 23 24.41 8.82 -17.73
C ALA A 23 23.64 7.50 -17.73
N GLY A 24 22.69 7.39 -16.80
CA GLY A 24 21.53 6.50 -16.81
C GLY A 24 21.73 5.16 -17.50
N ALA A 25 22.49 4.25 -16.87
CA ALA A 25 22.44 2.86 -17.26
C ALA A 25 21.07 2.27 -16.88
N GLU A 26 20.41 1.60 -17.81
CA GLU A 26 19.09 1.02 -17.56
C GLU A 26 19.15 -0.04 -16.44
N PRO A 27 18.30 0.07 -15.41
CA PRO A 27 18.29 -0.88 -14.30
C PRO A 27 17.83 -2.25 -14.81
N SER A 28 18.67 -3.27 -14.65
CA SER A 28 18.40 -4.63 -15.18
C SER A 28 18.03 -5.64 -14.09
N ARG A 29 18.48 -5.42 -12.86
CA ARG A 29 18.23 -6.29 -11.70
C ARG A 29 18.03 -5.46 -10.46
N LEU A 30 17.10 -5.91 -9.62
CA LEU A 30 16.80 -5.33 -8.33
C LEU A 30 16.81 -6.47 -7.32
N LEU A 31 17.61 -6.32 -6.28
CA LEU A 31 17.63 -7.23 -5.14
C LEU A 31 17.09 -6.47 -3.94
N LEU A 32 16.07 -7.01 -3.31
CA LEU A 32 15.54 -6.48 -2.07
C LEU A 32 16.00 -7.40 -0.93
N GLN A 33 16.53 -6.80 0.12
CA GLN A 33 17.01 -7.46 1.33
C GLN A 33 16.42 -6.77 2.56
N GLN A 34 16.30 -7.52 3.64
CA GLN A 34 15.89 -7.00 4.94
C GLN A 34 17.07 -7.10 5.91
N GLU A 35 17.30 -6.04 6.67
CA GLU A 35 18.29 -5.95 7.73
C GLU A 35 17.61 -5.42 8.99
N ARG A 36 18.00 -5.90 10.16
CA ARG A 36 17.48 -5.40 11.43
C ARG A 36 18.60 -4.65 12.14
N LEU A 37 18.43 -3.34 12.29
CA LEU A 37 19.39 -2.45 12.92
C LEU A 37 18.70 -1.75 14.11
N ASP A 38 19.25 -1.91 15.31
CA ASP A 38 18.78 -1.22 16.53
C ASP A 38 17.28 -1.36 16.81
N GLY A 39 16.72 -2.53 16.51
CA GLY A 39 15.30 -2.84 16.67
C GLY A 39 14.44 -2.45 15.47
N ASN A 40 14.88 -1.52 14.63
CA ASN A 40 14.17 -1.12 13.41
C ASN A 40 14.43 -2.11 12.25
N LEU A 41 13.47 -2.19 11.34
CA LEU A 41 13.57 -3.00 10.14
C LEU A 41 14.02 -2.10 8.99
N ARG A 42 15.24 -2.27 8.50
CA ARG A 42 15.75 -1.58 7.31
C ARG A 42 15.52 -2.46 6.08
N LEU A 43 14.86 -1.92 5.07
CA LEU A 43 14.77 -2.53 3.76
C LEU A 43 15.85 -1.94 2.87
N LEU A 44 16.64 -2.80 2.23
CA LEU A 44 17.74 -2.43 1.37
C LEU A 44 17.49 -2.96 -0.04
N ALA A 45 17.26 -2.06 -0.98
CA ALA A 45 17.20 -2.35 -2.40
C ALA A 45 18.58 -2.11 -3.02
N THR A 46 19.07 -3.07 -3.80
CA THR A 46 20.28 -2.93 -4.60
C THR A 46 19.90 -3.05 -6.07
N VAL A 47 20.16 -2.00 -6.84
CA VAL A 47 19.89 -1.91 -8.27
C VAL A 47 21.19 -2.12 -9.02
N THR A 48 21.23 -3.13 -9.89
CA THR A 48 22.43 -3.48 -10.67
C THR A 48 22.13 -3.58 -12.17
N GLU A 49 23.13 -3.24 -12.96
CA GLU A 49 23.20 -3.47 -14.41
C GLU A 49 23.47 -4.94 -14.74
N THR A 50 23.33 -5.30 -16.02
CA THR A 50 23.64 -6.64 -16.56
C THR A 50 25.11 -7.00 -16.35
N SER A 51 25.98 -5.98 -16.29
CA SER A 51 27.41 -6.07 -16.00
C SER A 51 27.71 -6.41 -14.52
N GLY A 52 26.71 -6.32 -13.64
CA GLY A 52 26.87 -6.44 -12.19
C GLY A 52 27.27 -5.14 -11.49
N ARG A 53 27.43 -4.03 -12.22
CA ARG A 53 27.71 -2.70 -11.64
C ARG A 53 26.44 -2.11 -11.00
N GLY A 54 26.59 -1.41 -9.87
CA GLY A 54 25.49 -0.69 -9.23
C GLY A 54 25.08 0.54 -10.02
N VAL A 55 23.76 0.78 -10.14
CA VAL A 55 23.21 1.96 -10.83
C VAL A 55 23.01 3.07 -9.82
N GLU A 56 23.74 4.17 -9.95
CA GLU A 56 23.62 5.36 -9.10
C GLU A 56 22.49 6.29 -9.58
N GLY A 57 21.80 6.96 -8.65
CA GLY A 57 20.77 7.96 -8.96
C GLY A 57 19.44 7.39 -9.48
N ALA A 58 19.21 6.09 -9.36
CA ALA A 58 17.95 5.47 -9.74
C ALA A 58 16.90 5.68 -8.63
N GLU A 59 15.71 6.18 -9.00
CA GLU A 59 14.60 6.28 -8.07
C GLU A 59 14.04 4.89 -7.75
N VAL A 60 14.01 4.54 -6.45
CA VAL A 60 13.44 3.30 -5.94
C VAL A 60 12.23 3.61 -5.06
N VAL A 61 11.09 3.03 -5.40
CA VAL A 61 9.84 3.14 -4.62
C VAL A 61 9.58 1.84 -3.88
N PHE A 62 9.39 1.94 -2.57
CA PHE A 62 9.06 0.81 -1.70
C PHE A 62 7.55 0.77 -1.46
N GLN A 63 6.93 -0.41 -1.62
CA GLN A 63 5.49 -0.60 -1.49
C GLN A 63 5.14 -1.88 -0.72
N ALA A 64 4.22 -1.79 0.23
CA ALA A 64 3.68 -2.95 0.95
C ALA A 64 2.38 -3.47 0.32
N ARG A 65 2.19 -4.79 0.32
CA ARG A 65 0.89 -5.39 -0.01
C ARG A 65 -0.08 -5.22 1.16
N THR A 66 -1.24 -4.63 0.89
CA THR A 66 -2.36 -4.51 1.83
C THR A 66 -3.61 -5.18 1.27
N ALA A 67 -4.65 -5.32 2.09
CA ALA A 67 -5.95 -5.82 1.65
C ALA A 67 -6.61 -4.95 0.57
N PHE A 68 -6.24 -3.67 0.47
CA PHE A 68 -6.81 -2.69 -0.46
C PHE A 68 -5.91 -2.40 -1.67
N GLY A 69 -4.79 -3.09 -1.79
CA GLY A 69 -3.81 -2.87 -2.87
C GLY A 69 -2.41 -2.54 -2.35
N TRP A 70 -1.62 -1.84 -3.16
CA TRP A 70 -0.24 -1.48 -2.84
C TRP A 70 -0.17 -0.13 -2.13
N LEU A 71 0.47 -0.10 -0.96
CA LEU A 71 0.70 1.12 -0.18
C LEU A 71 2.15 1.56 -0.33
N LYS A 72 2.37 2.81 -0.78
CA LYS A 72 3.72 3.41 -0.84
C LYS A 72 4.24 3.64 0.57
N LEU A 73 5.38 3.01 0.89
CA LEU A 73 6.07 3.15 2.18
C LEU A 73 7.06 4.32 2.15
N GLY A 74 7.63 4.59 0.97
CA GLY A 74 8.62 5.64 0.77
C GLY A 74 9.28 5.53 -0.60
N GLY A 75 10.14 6.49 -0.90
CA GLY A 75 11.03 6.45 -2.06
C GLY A 75 12.41 6.94 -1.68
N ALA A 76 13.44 6.38 -2.31
CA ALA A 76 14.83 6.79 -2.13
C ALA A 76 15.60 6.62 -3.44
N GLU A 77 16.57 7.49 -3.69
CA GLU A 77 17.51 7.36 -4.80
C GLU A 77 18.66 6.42 -4.41
N THR A 78 19.20 5.69 -5.38
CA THR A 78 20.34 4.81 -5.16
C THR A 78 21.65 5.58 -5.02
N ASP A 79 22.50 5.14 -4.09
CA ASP A 79 23.85 5.67 -3.87
C ASP A 79 24.85 5.24 -4.97
N ALA A 80 26.11 5.66 -4.86
CA ALA A 80 27.21 5.28 -5.77
C ALA A 80 27.50 3.77 -5.83
N ARG A 81 26.91 2.97 -4.93
CA ARG A 81 26.98 1.49 -4.94
C ARG A 81 25.69 0.85 -5.46
N GLY A 82 24.73 1.65 -5.93
CA GLY A 82 23.43 1.21 -6.41
C GLY A 82 22.46 0.83 -5.30
N LYS A 83 22.65 1.32 -4.06
CA LYS A 83 21.82 0.96 -2.91
C LYS A 83 20.86 2.07 -2.52
N ALA A 84 19.60 1.70 -2.30
CA ALA A 84 18.57 2.54 -1.74
C ALA A 84 18.00 1.84 -0.50
N SER A 85 17.64 2.60 0.54
CA SER A 85 17.08 2.01 1.76
C SER A 85 15.94 2.82 2.34
N VAL A 86 14.98 2.13 2.94
CA VAL A 86 13.92 2.73 3.74
C VAL A 86 13.85 2.05 5.11
N ASP A 87 13.70 2.86 6.14
CA ASP A 87 13.57 2.38 7.51
C ASP A 87 12.08 2.22 7.85
N LEU A 88 11.73 1.05 8.36
CA LEU A 88 10.41 0.69 8.85
C LEU A 88 10.45 0.49 10.36
N PRO A 89 9.34 0.79 11.06
CA PRO A 89 9.23 0.48 12.48
C PRO A 89 9.37 -1.03 12.72
N ALA A 90 9.99 -1.39 13.85
CA ALA A 90 10.23 -2.77 14.30
C ALA A 90 9.00 -3.68 14.20
N ALA A 91 7.83 -3.13 14.52
CA ALA A 91 6.53 -3.80 14.54
C ALA A 91 5.70 -3.48 13.28
N SER A 92 6.35 -3.49 12.11
CA SER A 92 5.67 -3.28 10.84
C SER A 92 4.57 -4.35 10.63
N PRO A 93 3.32 -3.95 10.36
CA PRO A 93 2.20 -4.88 10.15
C PRO A 93 2.22 -5.54 8.77
N TYR A 94 3.14 -5.15 7.88
CA TYR A 94 3.17 -5.59 6.50
C TYR A 94 3.84 -6.97 6.36
N ALA A 95 3.17 -7.91 5.68
CA ALA A 95 3.68 -9.27 5.44
C ALA A 95 4.59 -9.36 4.21
N GLU A 96 4.37 -8.48 3.25
CA GLU A 96 5.01 -8.51 1.94
C GLU A 96 5.34 -7.09 1.51
N VAL A 97 6.60 -6.88 1.13
CA VAL A 97 7.10 -5.60 0.63
C VAL A 97 7.81 -5.80 -0.70
N SER A 98 7.52 -4.92 -1.64
CA SER A 98 8.13 -4.84 -2.95
C SER A 98 8.93 -3.54 -3.09
N ALA A 99 9.98 -3.58 -3.90
CA ALA A 99 10.71 -2.41 -4.35
C ALA A 99 10.70 -2.37 -5.87
N GLN A 100 10.46 -1.17 -6.41
CA GLN A 100 10.36 -0.91 -7.85
C GLN A 100 11.36 0.20 -8.20
N ALA A 101 12.17 0.00 -9.23
CA ALA A 101 13.08 1.03 -9.75
C ALA A 101 12.67 1.47 -11.17
N GLY A 102 12.69 2.79 -11.39
CA GLY A 102 12.37 3.42 -12.68
C GLY A 102 10.90 3.82 -12.86
N GLU A 103 10.67 4.74 -13.80
CA GLU A 103 9.43 5.53 -13.91
C GLU A 103 8.20 4.74 -14.38
N ALA A 104 8.36 3.56 -15.00
CA ALA A 104 7.22 2.81 -15.52
C ALA A 104 7.49 1.32 -15.87
N THR A 105 7.94 0.49 -14.92
CA THR A 105 8.02 -0.99 -15.09
C THR A 105 9.28 -1.48 -15.81
N VAL A 106 10.42 -1.57 -15.12
CA VAL A 106 11.57 -2.33 -15.65
C VAL A 106 12.05 -3.41 -14.69
N VAL A 107 12.08 -3.16 -13.38
CA VAL A 107 12.48 -4.20 -12.43
C VAL A 107 11.74 -4.09 -11.09
N ARG A 108 11.12 -5.21 -10.69
CA ARG A 108 10.43 -5.37 -9.41
C ARG A 108 11.09 -6.50 -8.63
N ALA A 109 11.47 -6.23 -7.39
CA ALA A 109 11.83 -7.29 -6.45
C ALA A 109 10.84 -7.31 -5.30
N GLU A 110 10.42 -8.52 -4.93
CA GLU A 110 9.58 -8.76 -3.77
C GLU A 110 10.37 -9.50 -2.71
N VAL A 111 10.19 -9.07 -1.47
CA VAL A 111 10.61 -9.81 -0.29
C VAL A 111 9.38 -10.09 0.53
N VAL A 112 9.09 -11.39 0.67
CA VAL A 112 8.21 -11.86 1.72
C VAL A 112 8.96 -11.67 3.02
N LEU A 113 8.49 -10.72 3.84
CA LEU A 113 9.00 -10.56 5.19
C LEU A 113 8.62 -11.84 5.93
N ARG A 114 9.60 -12.67 6.30
CA ARG A 114 9.36 -13.81 7.20
C ARG A 114 8.86 -13.24 8.52
N GLN A 115 7.55 -13.10 8.62
CA GLN A 115 6.90 -12.67 9.82
C GLN A 115 7.19 -13.74 10.86
N ASN A 116 8.03 -13.42 11.83
CA ASN A 116 7.99 -14.12 13.10
C ASN A 116 6.71 -13.62 13.78
N VAL A 117 5.55 -14.10 13.34
CA VAL A 117 4.25 -13.86 14.01
C VAL A 117 4.28 -14.65 15.31
N ARG A 118 5.14 -14.24 16.25
CA ARG A 118 4.87 -14.41 17.68
C ARG A 118 4.01 -13.23 18.09
N GLY A 119 2.77 -13.25 17.62
CA GLY A 119 1.83 -12.15 17.77
C GLY A 119 0.41 -12.64 18.03
N GLY A 120 0.26 -13.70 18.83
CA GLY A 120 -1.00 -14.16 19.41
C GLY A 120 -2.10 -14.54 18.41
N PRO A 121 -3.17 -15.21 18.86
CA PRO A 121 -4.41 -15.15 18.10
C PRO A 121 -4.77 -13.67 17.96
N ALA A 122 -5.03 -13.20 16.74
CA ALA A 122 -5.80 -11.98 16.56
C ALA A 122 -7.05 -12.20 17.41
N THR A 123 -7.15 -11.52 18.57
CA THR A 123 -8.37 -11.49 19.35
C THR A 123 -9.40 -10.92 18.41
N ARG A 124 -10.18 -11.81 17.78
CA ARG A 124 -11.40 -11.47 17.07
C ARG A 124 -12.11 -10.53 18.01
N PRO A 125 -12.27 -9.25 17.66
CA PRO A 125 -12.95 -8.32 18.53
C PRO A 125 -14.26 -9.00 18.90
N GLY A 126 -14.52 -9.14 20.20
CA GLY A 126 -15.74 -9.77 20.68
C GLY A 126 -16.93 -9.14 19.95
N ARG A 127 -18.00 -9.90 19.75
CA ARG A 127 -19.21 -9.42 19.04
C ARG A 127 -19.60 -7.99 19.48
N ASP A 128 -19.46 -7.72 20.76
CA ASP A 128 -19.73 -6.47 21.45
C ASP A 128 -18.89 -5.27 20.96
N VAL A 129 -17.65 -5.51 20.50
CA VAL A 129 -16.74 -4.49 19.97
C VAL A 129 -17.08 -4.17 18.51
N LEU A 130 -17.42 -5.19 17.72
CA LEU A 130 -17.87 -5.03 16.34
C LEU A 130 -19.23 -4.31 16.27
N GLU A 131 -20.10 -4.56 17.25
CA GLU A 131 -21.42 -3.91 17.39
C GLU A 131 -21.30 -2.42 17.71
N ARG A 132 -20.23 -2.00 18.42
CA ARG A 132 -19.94 -0.58 18.68
C ARG A 132 -19.27 0.14 17.51
N LEU A 133 -18.42 -0.56 16.75
CA LEU A 133 -17.62 0.02 15.67
C LEU A 133 -18.36 0.06 14.33
N SER A 134 -19.30 -0.86 14.12
CA SER A 134 -20.22 -0.81 12.98
C SER A 134 -21.64 -0.68 13.51
N PRO A 135 -22.18 0.55 13.65
CA PRO A 135 -23.62 0.73 13.62
C PRO A 135 -24.05 0.32 12.21
N GLN A 136 -24.23 -0.98 11.99
CA GLN A 136 -24.80 -1.45 10.74
C GLN A 136 -26.10 -0.67 10.55
N PRO A 137 -26.30 0.00 9.42
CA PRO A 137 -27.58 0.61 9.13
C PRO A 137 -28.59 -0.55 9.24
N GLY A 138 -29.55 -0.44 10.17
CA GLY A 138 -30.45 -1.52 10.61
C GLY A 138 -31.37 -2.11 9.53
N PHE A 139 -31.07 -1.84 8.26
CA PHE A 139 -31.71 -2.35 7.06
C PHE A 139 -31.20 -3.74 6.64
N ILE A 140 -30.06 -4.22 7.15
CA ILE A 140 -29.51 -5.58 6.82
C ILE A 140 -29.53 -6.52 8.05
N SER A 141 -30.19 -6.14 9.14
CA SER A 141 -30.46 -7.07 10.25
C SER A 141 -31.72 -7.87 9.91
N PRO A 142 -31.72 -9.22 10.04
CA PRO A 142 -32.94 -10.03 9.91
C PRO A 142 -34.00 -9.68 10.98
N TYR A 143 -33.64 -8.90 11.99
CA TYR A 143 -34.55 -8.37 13.01
C TYR A 143 -34.80 -6.88 12.73
N PRO A 144 -35.92 -6.51 12.09
CA PRO A 144 -36.27 -5.11 11.91
C PRO A 144 -36.47 -4.44 13.28
N PRO A 145 -36.08 -3.17 13.44
CA PRO A 145 -36.36 -2.41 14.65
C PRO A 145 -37.85 -2.46 15.01
N VAL A 146 -38.16 -2.62 16.30
CA VAL A 146 -39.55 -2.72 16.82
C VAL A 146 -40.42 -1.54 16.36
N GLN A 147 -39.81 -0.37 16.16
CA GLN A 147 -40.49 0.83 15.65
C GLN A 147 -41.07 0.61 14.24
N ILE A 148 -40.37 -0.10 13.36
CA ILE A 148 -40.84 -0.38 12.00
C ILE A 148 -42.04 -1.32 12.04
N VAL A 149 -41.98 -2.35 12.88
CA VAL A 149 -43.10 -3.29 13.09
C VAL A 149 -44.33 -2.54 13.61
N LEU A 150 -44.15 -1.64 14.59
CA LEU A 150 -45.24 -0.83 15.13
C LEU A 150 -45.86 0.07 14.06
N VAL A 151 -45.05 0.78 13.26
CA VAL A 151 -45.53 1.63 12.17
C VAL A 151 -46.28 0.81 11.12
N ALA A 152 -45.77 -0.37 10.76
CA ALA A 152 -46.43 -1.26 9.81
C ALA A 152 -47.80 -1.75 10.31
N VAL A 153 -47.91 -2.08 11.60
CA VAL A 153 -49.18 -2.47 12.23
C VAL A 153 -50.19 -1.32 12.23
N ILE A 154 -49.75 -0.10 12.59
CA ILE A 154 -50.61 1.10 12.59
C ILE A 154 -51.11 1.37 11.16
N LEU A 155 -50.20 1.40 10.18
CA LEU A 155 -50.53 1.70 8.80
C LEU A 155 -51.47 0.62 8.22
N GLY A 156 -51.18 -0.65 8.50
CA GLY A 156 -52.02 -1.78 8.09
C GLY A 156 -53.44 -1.71 8.71
N GLY A 157 -53.54 -1.33 9.98
CA GLY A 157 -54.84 -1.13 10.65
C GLY A 157 -55.67 -0.02 10.00
N ILE A 158 -55.04 1.11 9.66
CA ILE A 158 -55.70 2.21 8.95
C ILE A 158 -56.25 1.72 7.61
N TRP A 159 -55.42 1.07 6.79
CA TRP A 159 -55.86 0.55 5.49
C TRP A 159 -56.95 -0.52 5.61
N ALA A 160 -56.89 -1.39 6.62
CA ALA A 160 -57.92 -2.38 6.88
C ALA A 160 -59.28 -1.75 7.18
N THR A 161 -59.32 -0.66 7.96
CA THR A 161 -60.58 0.05 8.24
C THR A 161 -61.18 0.68 6.98
N TYR A 162 -60.36 1.29 6.11
CA TYR A 162 -60.83 1.81 4.82
C TYR A 162 -61.34 0.68 3.90
N ALA A 163 -60.61 -0.42 3.79
CA ALA A 163 -61.03 -1.57 2.98
C ALA A 163 -62.37 -2.13 3.49
N TYR A 164 -62.56 -2.19 4.81
CA TYR A 164 -63.82 -2.61 5.41
C TYR A 164 -64.98 -1.68 5.04
N LEU A 165 -64.81 -0.36 5.17
CA LEU A 165 -65.83 0.63 4.80
C LEU A 165 -66.21 0.54 3.31
N VAL A 166 -65.22 0.41 2.42
CA VAL A 166 -65.46 0.23 0.98
C VAL A 166 -66.24 -1.06 0.72
N SER A 167 -65.89 -2.16 1.39
CA SER A 167 -66.61 -3.43 1.28
C SER A 167 -68.08 -3.31 1.71
N LEU A 168 -68.34 -2.53 2.76
CA LEU A 168 -69.67 -2.29 3.31
C LEU A 168 -70.52 -1.45 2.34
N LEU A 169 -69.94 -0.40 1.77
CA LEU A 169 -70.60 0.43 0.75
C LEU A 169 -70.96 -0.38 -0.51
N ILE A 170 -70.06 -1.25 -0.96
CA ILE A 170 -70.32 -2.14 -2.11
C ILE A 170 -71.47 -3.09 -1.80
N ARG A 171 -71.54 -3.66 -0.59
CA ARG A 171 -72.65 -4.53 -0.18
C ARG A 171 -73.98 -3.79 -0.21
N ILE A 172 -74.05 -2.61 0.41
CA ILE A 172 -75.29 -1.81 0.45
C ILE A 172 -75.78 -1.49 -0.97
N ARG A 173 -74.87 -1.05 -1.84
CA ARG A 173 -75.20 -0.73 -3.24
C ARG A 173 -75.70 -1.93 -4.05
N ARG A 174 -75.31 -3.16 -3.69
CA ARG A 174 -75.80 -4.38 -4.37
C ARG A 174 -77.16 -4.84 -3.85
N THR A 175 -77.56 -4.39 -2.67
CA THR A 175 -78.84 -4.75 -2.03
C THR A 175 -79.94 -3.71 -2.19
N SER A 176 -79.61 -2.52 -2.71
CA SER A 176 -80.55 -1.45 -3.12
C SER A 176 -80.72 -1.46 -4.63
#